data_AF-A0A6J4MLA6-F1
#
_entry.id   AF-A0A6J4MLA6-F1
#
_cell.length_a   1.000
_cell.length_b   1.000
_cell.length_c   1.000
_cell.angle_alpha   90.00
_cell.angle_beta   90.00
_cell.angle_gamma   90.00
#
_symmetry.space_group_name_H-M   'P 1'
#
loop_
_entity.id
_entity.type
_entity.pdbx_description
1 polymer ?
#
loop_
_entity_poly.entity_id
_entity_poly.type
_entity_poly.pdbx_seq_one_letter_code
_entity_poly.pdbx_strand_id
1 'polypeptide(L)'
;WSSKLVHGGLRYLAKGQLGVARESAVERGILMTRTAPHLTRALPMVIPLTEAVSKQHGLLAMQGLRSGDLLRAAARTPRSLLPRPRRLSVDETVAMVPSVKRAGLRGGLLSYDGQLEDDARLVVAIARTAAAHGARIITRARAVELTGDGAVVRDELTGGTVDIRARAVVNATGVWAGQLVPELRLMPSRGSHLVVRADALPGHDVAVSAPVPGTFNRFVFTLPQSDGVAYVGLTDEAAPGEIPDVPVAEEPEVEFLLRTISSALDVPLTRADLLGTYSGLRPLLAADGTTADLSRKHAVLTSDTGVVTVVGGKLTTYRKMAEDAVDAANTSRGLAAGPCRTASLPLVGAASRTALAAVAAPPRLVRRYGAEAPRVLADAVARTGLSEDRLLEPVTERIPVTRAELLWGVTHEGALDVDDLLDRRTRIGLVAEDRATAEAAAAEALAVSIAH
;
A
#
# COMPACT_ATOMS: atom_id res chain seq x y z
N TRP A 1 -5.23 -4.01 0.48
CA TRP A 1 -5.22 -3.45 -0.88
C TRP A 1 -5.22 -1.93 -0.83
N SER A 2 -4.39 -1.29 -1.64
CA SER A 2 -4.23 0.16 -1.70
C SER A 2 -3.65 0.59 -3.06
N SER A 3 -3.55 1.90 -3.30
CA SER A 3 -2.77 2.45 -4.42
C SER A 3 -1.26 2.31 -4.23
N LYS A 4 -0.77 1.76 -3.11
CA LYS A 4 0.67 1.69 -2.78
C LYS A 4 1.37 3.06 -2.82
N LEU A 5 0.63 4.10 -2.44
CA LEU A 5 1.15 5.46 -2.29
C LEU A 5 1.25 5.82 -0.80
N VAL A 6 2.35 6.49 -0.46
CA VAL A 6 2.59 7.09 0.84
C VAL A 6 2.36 8.58 0.72
N HIS A 7 1.10 8.99 0.59
CA HIS A 7 0.79 10.35 0.13
C HIS A 7 0.90 11.43 1.22
N GLY A 8 1.31 12.64 0.84
CA GLY A 8 1.50 13.77 1.77
C GLY A 8 0.25 14.51 2.25
N GLY A 9 -0.95 14.10 1.81
CA GLY A 9 -2.21 14.67 2.28
C GLY A 9 -2.68 15.94 1.59
N LEU A 10 -2.21 16.21 0.37
CA LEU A 10 -2.58 17.41 -0.41
C LEU A 10 -4.10 17.58 -0.57
N ARG A 11 -4.85 16.49 -0.78
CA ARG A 11 -6.31 16.53 -0.88
C ARG A 11 -6.99 17.06 0.39
N TYR A 12 -6.43 16.83 1.58
CA TYR A 12 -6.96 17.32 2.86
C TYR A 12 -6.68 18.81 3.05
N LEU A 13 -5.51 19.26 2.60
CA LEU A 13 -5.17 20.67 2.61
C LEU A 13 -6.16 21.48 1.75
N ALA A 14 -6.53 20.97 0.58
CA ALA A 14 -7.56 21.58 -0.27
C ALA A 14 -8.96 21.66 0.39
N LYS A 15 -9.22 20.82 1.40
CA LYS A 15 -10.46 20.83 2.22
C LYS A 15 -10.30 21.60 3.54
N GLY A 16 -9.19 22.33 3.76
CA GLY A 16 -8.93 23.07 5.00
C GLY A 16 -8.55 22.20 6.21
N GLN A 17 -8.35 20.90 6.04
CA GLN A 17 -8.04 19.96 7.13
C GLN A 17 -6.53 19.94 7.44
N LEU A 18 -6.01 21.05 7.95
CA LEU A 18 -4.58 21.27 8.17
C LEU A 18 -3.92 20.23 9.07
N GLY A 19 -4.57 19.83 10.17
CA GLY A 19 -4.06 18.83 11.09
C GLY A 19 -3.81 17.48 10.41
N VAL A 20 -4.81 16.98 9.68
CA VAL A 20 -4.73 15.70 8.93
C VAL A 20 -3.68 15.78 7.82
N ALA A 21 -3.58 16.92 7.15
CA ALA A 21 -2.58 17.14 6.09
C ALA A 21 -1.15 17.12 6.67
N ARG A 22 -0.91 17.82 7.79
CA ARG A 22 0.38 17.84 8.48
C ARG A 22 0.77 16.45 8.99
N GLU A 23 -0.16 15.74 9.63
CA GLU A 23 0.07 14.38 10.12
C GLU A 23 0.46 13.44 8.96
N SER A 24 -0.28 13.49 7.85
CA SER A 24 0.04 12.69 6.65
C SER A 24 1.44 13.01 6.11
N ALA A 25 1.84 14.28 6.10
CA ALA A 25 3.16 14.69 5.65
C ALA A 25 4.29 14.24 6.59
N VAL A 26 4.08 14.29 7.90
CA VAL A 26 5.03 13.83 8.93
C VAL A 26 5.22 12.32 8.85
N GLU A 27 4.13 11.56 8.82
CA GLU A 27 4.18 10.09 8.78
C GLU A 27 4.79 9.58 7.47
N ARG A 28 4.50 10.24 6.32
CA ARG A 28 5.24 9.98 5.06
C ARG A 28 6.75 10.19 5.24
N GLY A 29 7.14 11.31 5.85
CA GLY A 29 8.54 11.60 6.12
C GLY A 29 9.21 10.52 6.97
N ILE A 30 8.56 10.10 8.05
CA ILE A 30 9.02 9.02 8.94
C ILE A 30 9.18 7.71 8.15
N LEU A 31 8.17 7.32 7.38
CA LEU A 31 8.19 6.07 6.62
C LEU A 31 9.32 6.04 5.60
N MET A 32 9.52 7.15 4.87
CA MET A 32 10.49 7.20 3.79
C MET A 32 11.94 7.41 4.23
N THR A 33 12.16 7.89 5.47
CA THR A 33 13.50 8.26 5.97
C THR A 33 13.99 7.40 7.13
N ARG A 34 13.10 6.77 7.89
CA ARG A 34 13.44 6.05 9.12
C ARG A 34 12.90 4.64 9.17
N THR A 35 11.58 4.47 9.07
CA THR A 35 10.98 3.18 9.43
C THR A 35 11.01 2.18 8.27
N ALA A 36 10.82 2.61 7.01
CA ALA A 36 10.93 1.74 5.85
C ALA A 36 11.56 2.41 4.60
N PRO A 37 12.82 2.92 4.66
CA PRO A 37 13.46 3.53 3.49
C PRO A 37 13.66 2.56 2.32
N HIS A 38 13.80 1.26 2.61
CA HIS A 38 13.97 0.20 1.60
C HIS A 38 12.67 -0.07 0.82
N LEU A 39 11.52 -0.03 1.49
CA LEU A 39 10.20 -0.25 0.87
C LEU A 39 9.63 0.99 0.20
N THR A 40 10.32 2.12 0.22
CA THR A 40 9.78 3.38 -0.30
C THR A 40 10.72 4.06 -1.28
N ARG A 41 10.14 4.69 -2.30
CA ARG A 41 10.84 5.57 -3.23
C ARG A 41 10.05 6.84 -3.49
N ALA A 42 10.72 7.86 -4.01
CA ALA A 42 10.05 9.01 -4.58
C ALA A 42 9.49 8.63 -5.95
N LEU A 43 8.22 8.91 -6.19
CA LEU A 43 7.56 8.69 -7.47
C LEU A 43 7.34 10.05 -8.15
N PRO A 44 7.95 10.32 -9.31
CA PRO A 44 7.58 11.47 -10.11
C PRO A 44 6.13 11.31 -10.60
N MET A 45 5.34 12.36 -10.43
CA MET A 45 3.94 12.42 -10.84
C MET A 45 3.74 13.61 -11.78
N VAL A 46 3.26 13.35 -12.98
CA VAL A 46 2.98 14.33 -14.01
C VAL A 46 1.48 14.50 -14.18
N ILE A 47 1.03 15.76 -14.19
CA ILE A 47 -0.30 16.16 -14.67
C ILE A 47 -0.11 16.80 -16.05
N PRO A 48 -0.42 16.10 -17.14
CA PRO A 48 -0.38 16.68 -18.48
C PRO A 48 -1.39 17.82 -18.63
N LEU A 49 -0.96 18.96 -19.16
CA LEU A 49 -1.84 20.11 -19.41
C LEU A 49 -2.44 19.99 -20.83
N THR A 50 -3.27 18.97 -21.04
CA THR A 50 -4.02 18.73 -22.28
C THR A 50 -5.24 19.67 -22.36
N GLU A 51 -6.05 19.54 -23.41
CA GLU A 51 -7.32 20.27 -23.56
C GLU A 51 -8.32 19.95 -22.45
N ALA A 52 -8.26 18.75 -21.86
CA ALA A 52 -9.11 18.34 -20.74
C ALA A 52 -8.82 19.13 -19.44
N VAL A 53 -7.65 19.76 -19.34
CA VAL A 53 -7.26 20.57 -18.18
C VAL A 53 -7.33 22.04 -18.56
N SER A 54 -8.29 22.82 -18.05
CA SER A 54 -8.35 24.25 -18.34
C SER A 54 -7.11 25.00 -17.81
N LYS A 55 -6.81 26.20 -18.35
CA LYS A 55 -5.70 27.03 -17.84
C LYS A 55 -5.86 27.36 -16.35
N GLN A 56 -7.10 27.63 -15.91
CA GLN A 56 -7.43 27.91 -14.52
C GLN A 56 -7.19 26.66 -13.64
N HIS A 57 -7.64 25.48 -14.07
CA HIS A 57 -7.37 24.23 -13.36
C HIS A 57 -5.86 23.97 -13.24
N GLY A 58 -5.09 24.18 -14.31
CA GLY A 58 -3.64 24.03 -14.28
C GLY A 58 -2.94 25.01 -13.33
N LEU A 59 -3.47 26.23 -13.15
CA LEU A 59 -2.95 27.19 -12.18
C LEU A 59 -3.26 26.74 -10.74
N LEU A 60 -4.51 26.36 -10.47
CA LEU A 60 -4.94 25.88 -9.15
C LEU A 60 -4.20 24.60 -8.75
N ALA A 61 -4.02 23.66 -9.68
CA ALA A 61 -3.23 22.44 -9.46
C ALA A 61 -1.79 22.79 -9.06
N MET A 62 -1.12 23.69 -9.78
CA MET A 62 0.23 24.13 -9.42
C MET A 62 0.29 24.80 -8.03
N GLN A 63 -0.71 25.62 -7.68
CA GLN A 63 -0.79 26.20 -6.34
C GLN A 63 -0.94 25.11 -5.27
N GLY A 64 -1.82 24.12 -5.49
CA GLY A 64 -1.96 22.95 -4.63
C GLY A 64 -0.63 22.22 -4.45
N LEU A 65 0.06 21.91 -5.54
CA LEU A 65 1.37 21.25 -5.49
C LEU A 65 2.41 22.04 -4.67
N ARG A 66 2.48 23.37 -4.84
CA ARG A 66 3.35 24.24 -4.05
C ARG A 66 3.00 24.22 -2.56
N SER A 67 1.72 24.23 -2.22
CA SER A 67 1.27 24.09 -0.84
C SER A 67 1.61 22.71 -0.26
N GLY A 68 1.58 21.65 -1.08
CA GLY A 68 2.11 20.34 -0.73
C GLY A 68 3.62 20.34 -0.44
N ASP A 69 4.43 21.11 -1.19
CA ASP A 69 5.87 21.28 -0.90
C ASP A 69 6.10 22.03 0.42
N LEU A 70 5.24 22.98 0.77
CA LEU A 70 5.27 23.64 2.09
C LEU A 70 4.98 22.63 3.21
N LEU A 71 3.99 21.75 3.04
CA LEU A 71 3.73 20.67 4.01
C LEU A 71 4.93 19.70 4.12
N ARG A 72 5.57 19.33 3.00
CA ARG A 72 6.82 18.54 3.02
C ARG A 72 7.89 19.23 3.86
N ALA A 73 8.08 20.54 3.66
CA ALA A 73 9.05 21.32 4.41
C ALA A 73 8.71 21.38 5.91
N ALA A 74 7.45 21.63 6.25
CA ALA A 74 6.96 21.65 7.64
C ALA A 74 7.11 20.28 8.33
N ALA A 75 6.96 19.20 7.58
CA ALA A 75 7.22 17.82 8.02
C ALA A 75 8.72 17.45 8.03
N ARG A 76 9.61 18.37 7.68
CA ARG A 76 11.08 18.19 7.66
C ARG A 76 11.55 17.05 6.74
N THR A 77 10.76 16.67 5.74
CA THR A 77 11.19 15.70 4.73
C THR A 77 12.14 16.39 3.75
N PRO A 78 13.37 15.91 3.50
CA PRO A 78 14.37 16.65 2.73
C PRO A 78 14.00 16.74 1.24
N ARG A 79 14.43 17.84 0.59
CA ARG A 79 14.21 18.05 -0.86
C ARG A 79 15.01 17.10 -1.75
N SER A 80 16.13 16.60 -1.25
CA SER A 80 16.89 15.54 -1.92
C SER A 80 16.11 14.24 -2.02
N LEU A 81 15.11 14.02 -1.15
CA LEU A 81 14.22 12.87 -1.20
C LEU A 81 12.94 13.16 -1.98
N LEU A 82 12.28 14.29 -1.72
CA LEU A 82 11.08 14.73 -2.45
C LEU A 82 11.36 16.11 -3.07
N PRO A 83 11.75 16.17 -4.35
CA PRO A 83 12.05 17.42 -5.04
C PRO A 83 10.84 18.35 -5.14
N ARG A 84 11.13 19.63 -5.42
CA ARG A 84 10.10 20.67 -5.56
C ARG A 84 9.24 20.43 -6.81
N PRO A 85 7.94 20.75 -6.75
CA PRO A 85 7.10 20.73 -7.94
C PRO A 85 7.51 21.84 -8.91
N ARG A 86 7.38 21.57 -10.21
CA ARG A 86 7.73 22.53 -11.28
C ARG A 86 6.84 22.35 -12.50
N ARG A 87 6.78 23.39 -13.34
CA ARG A 87 6.18 23.27 -14.68
C ARG A 87 7.19 22.57 -15.60
N LEU A 88 6.66 21.79 -16.52
CA LEU A 88 7.37 21.17 -17.62
C LEU A 88 6.99 21.89 -18.92
N SER A 89 7.95 22.10 -19.82
CA SER A 89 7.66 22.42 -21.22
C SER A 89 6.94 21.24 -21.91
N VAL A 90 6.47 21.45 -23.14
CA VAL A 90 5.92 20.36 -23.97
C VAL A 90 6.97 19.27 -24.16
N ASP A 91 8.19 19.65 -24.57
CA ASP A 91 9.28 18.70 -24.82
C ASP A 91 9.69 17.94 -23.57
N GLU A 92 9.78 18.61 -22.41
CA GLU A 92 10.06 17.94 -21.13
C GLU A 92 8.94 16.98 -20.74
N THR A 93 7.68 17.32 -21.03
CA THR A 93 6.53 16.47 -20.73
C THR A 93 6.55 15.22 -21.61
N VAL A 94 6.82 15.37 -22.91
CA VAL A 94 6.91 14.25 -23.86
C VAL A 94 8.12 13.38 -23.55
N ALA A 95 9.26 13.97 -23.16
CA ALA A 95 10.45 13.20 -22.78
C ALA A 95 10.21 12.37 -21.50
N MET A 96 9.49 12.94 -20.53
CA MET A 96 9.18 12.27 -19.27
C MET A 96 8.01 11.27 -19.37
N VAL A 97 7.04 11.55 -20.25
CA VAL A 97 5.86 10.72 -20.51
C VAL A 97 5.69 10.56 -22.03
N PRO A 98 6.46 9.65 -22.67
CA PRO A 98 6.41 9.44 -24.13
C PRO A 98 5.02 9.08 -24.66
N SER A 99 4.22 8.42 -23.82
CA SER A 99 2.84 7.99 -24.09
C SER A 99 1.79 9.11 -23.97
N VAL A 100 2.19 10.33 -23.56
CA VAL A 100 1.25 11.44 -23.33
C VAL A 100 0.54 11.88 -24.61
N LYS A 101 -0.75 12.19 -24.51
CA LYS A 101 -1.53 12.78 -25.60
C LYS A 101 -0.90 14.10 -26.05
N ARG A 102 -0.47 14.17 -27.30
CA ARG A 102 0.28 15.33 -27.83
C ARG A 102 -0.63 16.43 -28.37
N ALA A 103 -1.76 16.05 -28.94
CA ALA A 103 -2.74 17.00 -29.47
C ALA A 103 -3.22 17.96 -28.36
N GLY A 104 -3.03 19.28 -28.58
CA GLY A 104 -3.44 20.34 -27.66
C GLY A 104 -2.65 20.40 -26.33
N LEU A 105 -1.52 19.69 -26.23
CA LEU A 105 -0.67 19.68 -25.05
C LEU A 105 0.05 21.02 -24.87
N ARG A 106 -0.02 21.59 -23.66
CA ARG A 106 0.62 22.87 -23.31
C ARG A 106 1.80 22.74 -22.33
N GLY A 107 2.25 21.52 -22.09
CA GLY A 107 3.26 21.16 -21.10
C GLY A 107 2.68 20.31 -19.97
N GLY A 108 3.33 20.33 -18.81
CA GLY A 108 2.96 19.46 -17.68
C GLY A 108 3.26 20.08 -16.32
N LEU A 109 2.70 19.50 -15.27
CA LEU A 109 3.06 19.81 -13.89
C LEU A 109 3.73 18.59 -13.27
N LEU A 110 5.00 18.73 -12.89
CA LEU A 110 5.75 17.70 -12.20
C LEU A 110 5.67 17.92 -10.69
N SER A 111 5.43 16.84 -9.97
CA SER A 111 5.50 16.75 -8.51
C SER A 111 6.05 15.40 -8.09
N TYR A 112 6.24 15.22 -6.78
CA TYR A 112 6.74 13.97 -6.21
C TYR A 112 5.94 13.60 -4.97
N ASP A 113 5.65 12.32 -4.84
CA ASP A 113 5.13 11.75 -3.59
C ASP A 113 5.85 10.43 -3.25
N GLY A 114 5.57 9.85 -2.09
CA GLY A 114 6.09 8.54 -1.74
C GLY A 114 5.32 7.43 -2.45
N GLN A 115 6.04 6.45 -3.00
CA GLN A 115 5.49 5.18 -3.44
C GLN A 115 6.07 4.05 -2.59
N LEU A 116 5.21 3.11 -2.23
CA LEU A 116 5.56 1.89 -1.52
C LEU A 116 5.83 0.79 -2.54
N GLU A 117 6.85 -0.03 -2.31
CA GLU A 117 7.15 -1.22 -3.13
C GLU A 117 5.94 -2.17 -3.12
N ASP A 118 5.40 -2.48 -1.94
CA ASP A 118 4.16 -3.24 -1.79
C ASP A 118 3.54 -3.03 -0.39
N ASP A 119 2.21 -3.02 -0.31
CA ASP A 119 1.48 -2.81 0.95
C ASP A 119 1.46 -4.04 1.86
N ALA A 120 1.37 -5.25 1.31
CA ALA A 120 1.47 -6.47 2.11
C ALA A 120 2.89 -6.64 2.67
N ARG A 121 3.93 -6.27 1.90
CA ARG A 121 5.31 -6.29 2.37
C ARG A 121 5.55 -5.37 3.57
N LEU A 122 4.96 -4.18 3.57
CA LEU A 122 4.99 -3.29 4.73
C LEU A 122 4.33 -3.94 5.95
N VAL A 123 3.17 -4.57 5.79
CA VAL A 123 2.46 -5.27 6.88
C VAL A 123 3.31 -6.42 7.43
N VAL A 124 3.93 -7.23 6.56
CA VAL A 124 4.83 -8.32 6.97
C VAL A 124 6.04 -7.77 7.72
N ALA A 125 6.65 -6.68 7.24
CA ALA A 125 7.78 -6.04 7.94
C ALA A 125 7.36 -5.53 9.33
N ILE A 126 6.17 -4.95 9.48
CA ILE A 126 5.62 -4.55 10.78
C ILE A 126 5.45 -5.76 11.71
N ALA A 127 4.81 -6.83 11.22
CA ALA A 127 4.57 -8.04 12.01
C ALA A 127 5.88 -8.71 12.46
N ARG A 128 6.86 -8.86 11.56
CA ARG A 128 8.19 -9.40 11.87
C ARG A 128 8.96 -8.51 12.84
N THR A 129 8.85 -7.19 12.71
CA THR A 129 9.46 -6.25 13.67
C THR A 129 8.84 -6.41 15.06
N ALA A 130 7.50 -6.52 15.14
CA ALA A 130 6.83 -6.78 16.40
C ALA A 130 7.27 -8.12 17.02
N ALA A 131 7.40 -9.18 16.21
CA ALA A 131 7.90 -10.47 16.66
C ALA A 131 9.34 -10.41 17.19
N ALA A 132 10.22 -9.64 16.53
CA ALA A 132 11.57 -9.38 17.02
C ALA A 132 11.60 -8.63 18.38
N HIS A 133 10.50 -7.94 18.73
CA HIS A 133 10.29 -7.32 20.03
C HIS A 133 9.46 -8.17 21.01
N GLY A 134 9.27 -9.46 20.71
CA GLY A 134 8.62 -10.43 21.60
C GLY A 134 7.11 -10.57 21.43
N ALA A 135 6.50 -9.93 20.43
CA ALA A 135 5.08 -10.15 20.12
C ALA A 135 4.87 -11.55 19.51
N ARG A 136 3.75 -12.20 19.87
CA ARG A 136 3.30 -13.42 19.19
C ARG A 136 2.36 -13.04 18.05
N ILE A 137 2.69 -13.45 16.85
CA ILE A 137 1.88 -13.22 15.65
C ILE A 137 1.28 -14.56 15.23
N ILE A 138 -0.04 -14.68 15.31
CA ILE A 138 -0.76 -15.91 14.99
C ILE A 138 -1.72 -15.60 13.84
N THR A 139 -1.48 -16.24 12.69
CA THR A 139 -2.36 -16.16 11.51
C THR A 139 -3.35 -17.33 11.53
N ARG A 140 -4.37 -17.29 10.66
CA ARG A 140 -5.44 -18.30 10.61
C ARG A 140 -6.18 -18.48 11.94
N ALA A 141 -6.20 -17.41 12.74
CA ALA A 141 -6.87 -17.34 14.03
C ALA A 141 -7.91 -16.20 13.96
N ARG A 142 -9.19 -16.56 13.86
CA ARG A 142 -10.30 -15.62 13.72
C ARG A 142 -10.89 -15.31 15.10
N ALA A 143 -10.82 -14.05 15.53
CA ALA A 143 -11.64 -13.62 16.66
C ALA A 143 -13.12 -13.71 16.28
N VAL A 144 -13.91 -14.44 17.06
CA VAL A 144 -15.37 -14.55 16.87
C VAL A 144 -16.13 -13.68 17.88
N GLU A 145 -15.52 -13.43 19.04
CA GLU A 145 -16.05 -12.55 20.08
C GLU A 145 -14.91 -11.76 20.73
N LEU A 146 -15.18 -10.51 21.11
CA LEU A 146 -14.24 -9.63 21.81
C LEU A 146 -14.88 -9.04 23.07
N THR A 147 -14.09 -8.98 24.15
CA THR A 147 -14.38 -8.19 25.35
C THR A 147 -13.14 -7.39 25.74
N GLY A 148 -13.25 -6.43 26.66
CA GLY A 148 -12.08 -5.67 27.13
C GLY A 148 -11.03 -6.53 27.86
N ASP A 149 -11.41 -7.74 28.29
CA ASP A 149 -10.60 -8.67 29.06
C ASP A 149 -10.15 -9.91 28.25
N GLY A 150 -10.51 -10.00 26.97
CA GLY A 150 -10.16 -11.16 26.17
C GLY A 150 -10.89 -11.32 24.83
N ALA A 151 -10.67 -12.47 24.22
CA ALA A 151 -11.29 -12.85 22.95
C ALA A 151 -11.56 -14.36 22.91
N VAL A 152 -12.64 -14.74 22.25
CA VAL A 152 -12.85 -16.11 21.78
C VAL A 152 -12.29 -16.18 20.37
N VAL A 153 -11.37 -17.10 20.13
CA VAL A 153 -10.65 -17.22 18.86
C VAL A 153 -10.84 -18.61 18.29
N ARG A 154 -11.27 -18.68 17.03
CA ARG A 154 -11.35 -19.91 16.25
C ARG A 154 -10.07 -20.11 15.44
N ASP A 155 -9.47 -21.28 15.57
CA ASP A 155 -8.41 -21.75 14.67
C ASP A 155 -9.06 -22.21 13.36
N GLU A 156 -8.75 -21.52 12.26
CA GLU A 156 -9.31 -21.80 10.95
C GLU A 156 -8.69 -23.05 10.29
N LEU A 157 -7.61 -23.62 10.86
CA LEU A 157 -7.00 -24.86 10.38
C LEU A 157 -7.67 -26.11 10.98
N THR A 158 -8.06 -26.04 12.25
CA THR A 158 -8.63 -27.18 13.00
C THR A 158 -10.13 -27.05 13.26
N GLY A 159 -10.68 -25.82 13.17
CA GLY A 159 -12.05 -25.49 13.56
C GLY A 159 -12.26 -25.34 15.07
N GLY A 160 -11.25 -25.62 15.89
CA GLY A 160 -11.31 -25.50 17.34
C GLY A 160 -11.38 -24.05 17.82
N THR A 161 -11.94 -23.83 19.02
CA THR A 161 -12.02 -22.52 19.67
C THR A 161 -11.17 -22.46 20.93
N VAL A 162 -10.55 -21.32 21.18
CA VAL A 162 -9.70 -21.05 22.35
C VAL A 162 -10.07 -19.70 22.95
N ASP A 163 -10.18 -19.67 24.29
CA ASP A 163 -10.34 -18.43 25.05
C ASP A 163 -8.98 -17.80 25.37
N ILE A 164 -8.81 -16.55 24.97
CA ILE A 164 -7.61 -15.76 25.27
C ILE A 164 -7.97 -14.67 26.27
N ARG A 165 -7.27 -14.66 27.41
CA ARG A 165 -7.36 -13.57 28.40
C ARG A 165 -6.31 -12.50 28.12
N ALA A 166 -6.71 -11.24 28.22
CA ALA A 166 -5.85 -10.09 27.99
C ALA A 166 -6.17 -8.96 28.98
N ARG A 167 -5.20 -8.10 29.27
CA ARG A 167 -5.44 -6.90 30.11
C ARG A 167 -6.14 -5.78 29.34
N ALA A 168 -5.98 -5.78 28.02
CA ALA A 168 -6.62 -4.87 27.08
C ALA A 168 -6.76 -5.56 25.73
N VAL A 169 -7.80 -5.18 24.98
CA VAL A 169 -8.08 -5.69 23.64
C VAL A 169 -8.22 -4.52 22.68
N VAL A 170 -7.50 -4.59 21.56
CA VAL A 170 -7.61 -3.61 20.47
C VAL A 170 -8.22 -4.28 19.24
N ASN A 171 -9.42 -3.83 18.85
CA ASN A 171 -10.05 -4.19 17.59
C ASN A 171 -9.50 -3.32 16.46
N ALA A 172 -8.61 -3.89 15.65
CA ALA A 172 -8.04 -3.27 14.45
C ALA A 172 -8.44 -4.02 13.17
N THR A 173 -9.64 -4.61 13.14
CA THR A 173 -10.12 -5.50 12.06
C THR A 173 -10.70 -4.76 10.85
N GLY A 174 -10.35 -3.48 10.66
CA GLY A 174 -10.69 -2.73 9.45
C GLY A 174 -12.19 -2.70 9.16
N VAL A 175 -12.60 -3.18 7.98
CA VAL A 175 -14.02 -3.17 7.56
C VAL A 175 -14.88 -4.14 8.37
N TRP A 176 -14.28 -5.15 8.98
CA TRP A 176 -14.96 -6.13 9.82
C TRP A 176 -15.16 -5.65 11.27
N ALA A 177 -14.67 -4.46 11.65
CA ALA A 177 -14.70 -4.01 13.04
C ALA A 177 -16.11 -3.93 13.62
N GLY A 178 -17.11 -3.56 12.82
CA GLY A 178 -18.52 -3.53 13.22
C GLY A 178 -19.14 -4.90 13.47
N GLN A 179 -18.56 -6.00 12.95
CA GLN A 179 -19.04 -7.35 13.22
C GLN A 179 -18.64 -7.82 14.63
N LEU A 180 -17.52 -7.34 15.16
CA LEU A 180 -17.04 -7.67 16.50
C LEU A 180 -17.47 -6.66 17.57
N VAL A 181 -17.80 -5.43 17.15
CA VAL A 181 -18.32 -4.36 18.01
C VAL A 181 -19.56 -3.76 17.34
N PRO A 182 -20.77 -4.32 17.57
CA PRO A 182 -21.99 -3.98 16.81
C PRO A 182 -22.46 -2.52 16.92
N GLU A 183 -22.06 -1.82 17.97
CA GLU A 183 -22.31 -0.38 18.15
C GLU A 183 -21.61 0.46 17.05
N LEU A 184 -20.55 -0.07 16.44
CA LEU A 184 -19.78 0.60 15.41
C LEU A 184 -20.41 0.42 14.02
N ARG A 185 -21.08 1.46 13.54
CA ARG A 185 -21.65 1.49 12.19
C ARG A 185 -20.63 1.94 11.14
N LEU A 186 -20.28 1.03 10.24
CA LEU A 186 -19.40 1.30 9.10
C LEU A 186 -20.19 1.34 7.79
N MET A 187 -19.72 2.16 6.85
CA MET A 187 -20.21 2.21 5.47
C MET A 187 -19.02 1.96 4.53
N PRO A 188 -18.75 0.70 4.16
CA PRO A 188 -17.63 0.37 3.29
C PRO A 188 -17.71 1.06 1.93
N SER A 189 -16.55 1.46 1.41
CA SER A 189 -16.42 1.91 0.02
C SER A 189 -15.35 1.08 -0.69
N ARG A 190 -15.69 0.58 -1.88
CA ARG A 190 -14.78 -0.15 -2.77
C ARG A 190 -13.90 0.81 -3.54
N GLY A 191 -12.61 0.50 -3.58
CA GLY A 191 -11.65 1.11 -4.48
C GLY A 191 -10.99 0.05 -5.32
N SER A 192 -11.07 0.21 -6.63
CA SER A 192 -10.58 -0.75 -7.61
C SER A 192 -9.42 -0.17 -8.42
N HIS A 193 -8.55 -1.06 -8.86
CA HIS A 193 -7.41 -0.77 -9.72
C HIS A 193 -7.32 -1.83 -10.83
N LEU A 194 -6.88 -1.40 -12.00
CA LEU A 194 -6.48 -2.27 -13.09
C LEU A 194 -5.00 -2.62 -12.96
N VAL A 195 -4.64 -3.82 -13.38
CA VAL A 195 -3.25 -4.25 -13.59
C VAL A 195 -3.03 -4.31 -15.09
N VAL A 196 -2.09 -3.52 -15.61
CA VAL A 196 -1.75 -3.48 -17.03
C VAL A 196 -0.26 -3.72 -17.23
N ARG A 197 0.13 -4.17 -18.42
CA ARG A 197 1.54 -4.36 -18.75
C ARG A 197 2.27 -3.02 -18.79
N ALA A 198 3.52 -3.02 -18.32
CA ALA A 198 4.35 -1.82 -18.32
C ALA A 198 4.58 -1.23 -19.71
N ASP A 199 4.72 -2.09 -20.72
CA ASP A 199 4.99 -1.70 -22.11
C ASP A 199 3.79 -1.07 -22.82
N ALA A 200 2.56 -1.29 -22.33
CA ALA A 200 1.38 -0.54 -22.75
C ALA A 200 1.47 0.95 -22.33
N LEU A 201 2.40 1.30 -21.44
CA LEU A 201 2.66 2.66 -20.97
C LEU A 201 4.15 3.03 -21.11
N PRO A 202 4.64 3.33 -22.33
CA PRO A 202 6.02 3.78 -22.55
C PRO A 202 6.38 4.98 -21.65
N GLY A 203 7.58 4.96 -21.06
CA GLY A 203 8.01 5.90 -20.00
C GLY A 203 7.61 5.49 -18.59
N HIS A 204 7.72 4.19 -18.31
CA HIS A 204 7.17 3.47 -17.17
C HIS A 204 7.70 3.89 -15.78
N ASP A 205 8.48 4.96 -15.61
CA ASP A 205 8.97 5.36 -14.27
C ASP A 205 8.20 6.52 -13.65
N VAL A 206 7.20 7.04 -14.36
CA VAL A 206 6.46 8.24 -14.01
C VAL A 206 4.96 7.93 -13.89
N ALA A 207 4.33 8.41 -12.84
CA ALA A 207 2.89 8.38 -12.71
C ALA A 207 2.24 9.48 -13.55
N VAL A 208 1.25 9.13 -14.35
CA VAL A 208 0.48 10.06 -15.19
C VAL A 208 -0.88 10.26 -14.55
N SER A 209 -1.30 11.51 -14.40
CA SER A 209 -2.59 11.87 -13.80
C SER A 209 -3.58 12.34 -14.86
N ALA A 210 -4.71 11.65 -15.01
CA ALA A 210 -5.84 12.07 -15.83
C ALA A 210 -6.97 12.61 -14.94
N PRO A 211 -7.47 13.84 -15.17
CA PRO A 211 -8.59 14.38 -14.40
C PRO A 211 -9.87 13.59 -14.67
N VAL A 212 -10.66 13.35 -13.62
CA VAL A 212 -11.99 12.75 -13.79
C VAL A 212 -12.94 13.84 -14.33
N PRO A 213 -13.62 13.60 -15.47
CA PRO A 213 -14.53 14.58 -16.07
C PRO A 213 -15.57 15.10 -15.08
N GLY A 214 -15.87 16.41 -15.15
CA GLY A 214 -16.85 17.06 -14.27
C GLY A 214 -16.40 17.27 -12.82
N THR A 215 -15.15 16.95 -12.47
CA THR A 215 -14.62 17.13 -11.12
C THR A 215 -13.36 17.99 -11.12
N PHE A 216 -13.11 18.71 -10.03
CA PHE A 216 -11.94 19.60 -9.91
C PHE A 216 -10.71 18.93 -9.27
N ASN A 217 -10.90 17.91 -8.44
CA ASN A 217 -9.85 17.36 -7.57
C ASN A 217 -9.78 15.82 -7.56
N ARG A 218 -10.49 15.14 -8.46
CA ARG A 218 -10.40 13.69 -8.65
C ARG A 218 -9.62 13.37 -9.90
N PHE A 219 -8.80 12.34 -9.80
CA PHE A 219 -7.91 11.90 -10.86
C PHE A 219 -7.84 10.38 -10.85
N VAL A 220 -7.64 9.82 -12.04
CA VAL A 220 -7.15 8.46 -12.24
C VAL A 220 -5.67 8.57 -12.59
N PHE A 221 -4.85 7.68 -12.05
CA PHE A 221 -3.41 7.70 -12.22
C PHE A 221 -2.90 6.37 -12.74
N THR A 222 -1.86 6.42 -13.58
CA THR A 222 -0.95 5.28 -13.74
C THR A 222 0.04 5.24 -12.58
N LEU A 223 0.35 4.06 -12.09
CA LEU A 223 1.26 3.83 -10.97
C LEU A 223 2.21 2.69 -11.34
N PRO A 224 3.39 3.02 -11.88
CA PRO A 224 4.31 2.00 -12.31
C PRO A 224 4.91 1.21 -11.15
N GLN A 225 5.07 -0.09 -11.34
CA GLN A 225 5.68 -1.01 -10.38
C GLN A 225 7.05 -1.51 -10.85
N SER A 226 7.90 -1.87 -9.90
CA SER A 226 9.25 -2.37 -10.15
C SER A 226 9.30 -3.72 -10.88
N ASP A 227 8.18 -4.46 -10.91
CA ASP A 227 8.08 -5.85 -11.40
C ASP A 227 7.34 -5.94 -12.77
N GLY A 228 7.47 -4.91 -13.63
CA GLY A 228 7.04 -5.01 -15.03
C GLY A 228 5.52 -4.80 -15.28
N VAL A 229 4.80 -4.30 -14.29
CA VAL A 229 3.37 -3.93 -14.41
C VAL A 229 3.12 -2.49 -13.96
N ALA A 230 2.02 -1.91 -14.41
CA ALA A 230 1.49 -0.66 -13.90
C ALA A 230 0.08 -0.88 -13.32
N TYR A 231 -0.25 -0.11 -12.29
CA TYR A 231 -1.62 -0.03 -11.80
C TYR A 231 -2.32 1.21 -12.33
N VAL A 232 -3.57 1.08 -12.75
CA VAL A 232 -4.42 2.21 -13.13
C VAL A 232 -5.54 2.32 -12.11
N GLY A 233 -5.64 3.46 -11.42
CA GLY A 233 -6.68 3.63 -10.41
C GLY A 233 -6.86 5.06 -9.91
N LEU A 234 -7.88 5.34 -9.11
CA LEU A 234 -8.78 4.37 -8.49
C LEU A 234 -10.24 4.85 -8.48
N THR A 235 -11.15 3.90 -8.25
CA THR A 235 -12.58 4.15 -8.01
C THR A 235 -12.90 4.42 -6.54
N ASP A 236 -14.13 4.88 -6.30
CA ASP A 236 -14.68 5.16 -4.97
C ASP A 236 -16.19 4.87 -4.98
N GLU A 237 -16.53 3.58 -4.98
CA GLU A 237 -17.90 3.10 -5.09
C GLU A 237 -18.43 2.70 -3.71
N ALA A 238 -19.70 3.00 -3.42
CA ALA A 238 -20.34 2.50 -2.22
C ALA A 238 -20.46 0.97 -2.31
N ALA A 239 -20.14 0.26 -1.21
CA ALA A 239 -20.22 -1.20 -1.14
C ALA A 239 -21.13 -1.60 0.04
N PRO A 240 -22.45 -1.38 -0.06
CA PRO A 240 -23.39 -1.78 0.98
C PRO A 240 -23.55 -3.31 0.99
N GLY A 241 -23.99 -3.84 2.14
CA GLY A 241 -24.32 -5.25 2.29
C GLY A 241 -23.22 -6.07 2.95
N GLU A 242 -23.21 -7.37 2.64
CA GLU A 242 -22.23 -8.31 3.17
C GLU A 242 -20.80 -7.94 2.72
N ILE A 243 -19.84 -8.06 3.63
CA ILE A 243 -18.44 -7.76 3.37
C ILE A 243 -17.79 -9.02 2.78
N PRO A 244 -17.46 -9.06 1.48
CA PRO A 244 -16.79 -10.21 0.90
C PRO A 244 -15.34 -10.31 1.37
N ASP A 245 -14.82 -11.54 1.44
CA ASP A 245 -13.40 -11.80 1.71
C ASP A 245 -12.51 -11.23 0.58
N VAL A 246 -12.98 -11.34 -0.67
CA VAL A 246 -12.29 -10.84 -1.86
C VAL A 246 -13.22 -9.91 -2.66
N PRO A 247 -13.13 -8.58 -2.48
CA PRO A 247 -13.88 -7.64 -3.30
C PRO A 247 -13.36 -7.64 -4.75
N VAL A 248 -14.28 -7.55 -5.71
CA VAL A 248 -13.98 -7.57 -7.15
C VAL A 248 -14.44 -6.27 -7.79
N ALA A 249 -13.68 -5.78 -8.77
CA ALA A 249 -14.02 -4.61 -9.57
C ALA A 249 -15.17 -4.95 -10.52
N GLU A 250 -16.16 -4.07 -10.63
CA GLU A 250 -17.25 -4.25 -11.60
C GLU A 250 -16.89 -3.70 -12.98
N GLU A 251 -17.55 -4.23 -14.01
CA GLU A 251 -17.33 -3.84 -15.41
C GLU A 251 -17.45 -2.32 -15.67
N PRO A 252 -18.41 -1.58 -15.09
CA PRO A 252 -18.45 -0.12 -15.22
C PRO A 252 -17.24 0.59 -14.61
N GLU A 253 -16.66 0.05 -13.54
CA GLU A 253 -15.43 0.59 -12.94
C GLU A 253 -14.23 0.38 -13.86
N VAL A 254 -14.14 -0.80 -14.49
CA VAL A 254 -13.06 -1.10 -15.45
C VAL A 254 -13.12 -0.13 -16.63
N GLU A 255 -14.30 0.05 -17.23
CA GLU A 255 -14.51 0.98 -18.34
C GLU A 255 -14.23 2.43 -17.91
N PHE A 256 -14.68 2.83 -16.73
CA PHE A 256 -14.40 4.15 -16.18
C PHE A 256 -12.89 4.42 -16.08
N LEU A 257 -12.13 3.46 -15.54
CA LEU A 257 -10.68 3.60 -15.34
C LEU A 257 -9.95 3.66 -16.69
N LEU A 258 -10.24 2.75 -17.62
CA LEU A 258 -9.64 2.71 -18.96
C LEU A 258 -9.92 4.01 -19.73
N ARG A 259 -11.19 4.43 -19.80
CA ARG A 259 -11.60 5.65 -20.51
C ARG A 259 -10.95 6.90 -19.91
N THR A 260 -10.93 7.00 -18.58
CA THR A 260 -10.38 8.19 -17.91
C THR A 260 -8.89 8.31 -18.14
N ILE A 261 -8.12 7.24 -17.93
CA ILE A 261 -6.67 7.33 -18.12
C ILE A 261 -6.28 7.54 -19.58
N SER A 262 -7.01 6.92 -20.51
CA SER A 262 -6.79 7.08 -21.95
C SER A 262 -6.97 8.51 -22.45
N SER A 263 -7.70 9.36 -21.73
CA SER A 263 -7.80 10.79 -22.07
C SER A 263 -6.47 11.55 -21.99
N ALA A 264 -5.51 11.02 -21.23
CA ALA A 264 -4.16 11.57 -21.08
C ALA A 264 -3.11 10.91 -21.98
N LEU A 265 -3.47 9.85 -22.72
CA LEU A 265 -2.56 9.04 -23.51
C LEU A 265 -2.81 9.23 -25.01
N ASP A 266 -1.76 9.16 -25.81
CA ASP A 266 -1.84 9.26 -27.27
C ASP A 266 -2.40 7.97 -27.89
N VAL A 267 -1.94 6.82 -27.35
CA VAL A 267 -2.52 5.50 -27.61
C VAL A 267 -3.43 5.14 -26.42
N PRO A 268 -4.75 5.05 -26.62
CA PRO A 268 -5.67 4.65 -25.55
C PRO A 268 -5.38 3.24 -25.03
N LEU A 269 -5.51 3.04 -23.72
CA LEU A 269 -5.53 1.70 -23.15
C LEU A 269 -6.87 1.04 -23.45
N THR A 270 -6.81 -0.24 -23.76
CA THR A 270 -7.97 -1.08 -24.10
C THR A 270 -8.09 -2.25 -23.15
N ARG A 271 -9.17 -3.02 -23.29
CA ARG A 271 -9.34 -4.31 -22.59
C ARG A 271 -8.20 -5.30 -22.85
N ALA A 272 -7.57 -5.24 -24.03
CA ALA A 272 -6.48 -6.13 -24.39
C ALA A 272 -5.19 -5.87 -23.57
N ASP A 273 -5.06 -4.67 -22.97
CA ASP A 273 -3.92 -4.30 -22.14
C ASP A 273 -4.09 -4.72 -20.68
N LEU A 274 -5.28 -5.20 -20.31
CA LEU A 274 -5.66 -5.59 -18.95
C LEU A 274 -5.17 -7.00 -18.62
N LEU A 275 -4.33 -7.11 -17.60
CA LEU A 275 -3.86 -8.39 -17.05
C LEU A 275 -4.73 -8.91 -15.91
N GLY A 276 -5.39 -8.00 -15.20
CA GLY A 276 -6.18 -8.33 -14.02
C GLY A 276 -6.68 -7.09 -13.30
N THR A 277 -7.38 -7.29 -12.19
CA THR A 277 -7.85 -6.22 -11.32
C THR A 277 -7.62 -6.57 -9.87
N TYR A 278 -7.57 -5.56 -9.01
CA TYR A 278 -7.70 -5.77 -7.58
C TYR A 278 -8.57 -4.68 -6.97
N SER A 279 -9.30 -5.04 -5.93
CA SER A 279 -10.14 -4.10 -5.18
C SER A 279 -9.88 -4.22 -3.68
N GLY A 280 -10.19 -3.16 -2.95
CA GLY A 280 -10.17 -3.14 -1.50
C GLY A 280 -11.32 -2.35 -0.94
N LEU A 281 -11.76 -2.70 0.27
CA LEU A 281 -12.80 -1.98 0.98
C LEU A 281 -12.19 -1.04 2.01
N ARG A 282 -12.73 0.18 2.07
CA ARG A 282 -12.32 1.23 3.01
C ARG A 282 -13.28 1.23 4.20
N PRO A 283 -12.79 1.15 5.46
CA PRO A 283 -13.63 1.17 6.65
C PRO A 283 -14.04 2.59 7.02
N LEU A 284 -15.00 3.17 6.30
CA LEU A 284 -15.48 4.52 6.58
C LEU A 284 -16.54 4.46 7.69
N LEU A 285 -16.44 5.38 8.65
CA LEU A 285 -17.52 5.60 9.61
C LEU A 285 -18.75 6.12 8.89
N ALA A 286 -19.92 5.58 9.22
CA ALA A 286 -21.17 6.12 8.72
C ALA A 286 -21.34 7.57 9.21
N ALA A 287 -21.56 8.49 8.27
CA ALA A 287 -22.04 9.84 8.53
C ALA A 287 -23.02 10.23 7.42
N ASP A 288 -23.90 11.18 7.68
CA ASP A 288 -24.88 11.65 6.70
C ASP A 288 -24.17 12.36 5.52
N GLY A 289 -24.12 11.73 4.33
CA GLY A 289 -23.50 12.32 3.12
C GLY A 289 -22.97 11.32 2.08
N THR A 290 -22.31 11.83 1.02
CA THR A 290 -21.68 10.99 -0.02
C THR A 290 -20.35 10.38 0.47
N THR A 291 -20.06 9.12 0.10
CA THR A 291 -18.89 8.35 0.60
C THR A 291 -17.54 9.03 0.33
N ALA A 292 -17.43 9.75 -0.79
CA ALA A 292 -16.21 10.47 -1.19
C ALA A 292 -15.83 11.64 -0.24
N ASP A 293 -16.80 12.12 0.55
CA ASP A 293 -16.65 13.21 1.51
C ASP A 293 -16.57 12.78 2.97
N LEU A 294 -16.74 11.48 3.26
CA LEU A 294 -16.55 10.93 4.61
C LEU A 294 -15.11 11.16 5.09
N SER A 295 -14.99 11.60 6.34
CA SER A 295 -13.72 11.96 6.97
C SER A 295 -12.75 10.77 6.94
N ARG A 296 -11.59 10.96 6.30
CA ARG A 296 -10.49 9.98 6.32
C ARG A 296 -9.57 10.14 7.54
N LYS A 297 -10.05 10.83 8.58
CA LYS A 297 -9.44 10.79 9.91
C LYS A 297 -9.75 9.43 10.51
N HIS A 298 -8.78 8.79 11.14
CA HIS A 298 -9.09 7.60 11.95
C HIS A 298 -9.88 8.02 13.19
N ALA A 299 -10.62 7.07 13.74
CA ALA A 299 -11.24 7.18 15.04
C ALA A 299 -10.70 6.08 15.95
N VAL A 300 -10.55 6.43 17.23
CA VAL A 300 -10.28 5.49 18.31
C VAL A 300 -11.45 5.61 19.27
N LEU A 301 -12.18 4.51 19.46
CA LEU A 301 -13.40 4.43 20.24
C LEU A 301 -13.26 3.30 21.25
N THR A 302 -13.90 3.40 22.42
CA THR A 302 -13.95 2.31 23.39
C THR A 302 -15.40 1.89 23.56
N SER A 303 -15.70 0.61 23.36
CA SER A 303 -17.05 0.06 23.56
C SER A 303 -17.41 -0.03 25.04
N ASP A 304 -18.69 -0.23 25.33
CA ASP A 304 -19.17 -0.48 26.70
C ASP A 304 -18.56 -1.74 27.33
N THR A 305 -18.19 -2.72 26.48
CA THR A 305 -17.46 -3.94 26.90
C THR A 305 -15.95 -3.71 27.11
N GLY A 306 -15.45 -2.48 26.94
CA GLY A 306 -14.05 -2.12 27.16
C GLY A 306 -13.09 -2.44 26.02
N VAL A 307 -13.60 -2.74 24.81
CA VAL A 307 -12.79 -3.00 23.62
C VAL A 307 -12.40 -1.68 22.97
N VAL A 308 -11.10 -1.41 22.83
CA VAL A 308 -10.61 -0.24 22.08
C VAL A 308 -10.62 -0.57 20.60
N THR A 309 -11.34 0.20 19.80
CA THR A 309 -11.48 -0.02 18.36
C THR A 309 -10.85 1.12 17.57
N VAL A 310 -10.02 0.79 16.58
CA VAL A 310 -9.43 1.74 15.64
C VAL A 310 -9.93 1.46 14.22
N VAL A 311 -10.56 2.47 13.61
CA VAL A 311 -11.12 2.39 12.26
C VAL A 311 -10.86 3.65 11.45
N GLY A 312 -11.08 3.54 10.14
CA GLY A 312 -10.78 4.59 9.18
C GLY A 312 -9.26 4.74 8.97
N GLY A 313 -8.83 5.99 8.77
CA GLY A 313 -7.43 6.30 8.53
C GLY A 313 -6.90 5.81 7.19
N LYS A 314 -5.57 5.71 7.10
CA LYS A 314 -4.82 5.44 5.86
C LYS A 314 -3.57 4.64 6.17
N LEU A 315 -3.09 3.92 5.15
CA LEU A 315 -1.80 3.23 5.23
C LEU A 315 -0.65 4.20 5.56
N THR A 316 -0.61 5.42 4.99
CA THR A 316 0.44 6.41 5.33
C THR A 316 0.51 6.73 6.83
N THR A 317 -0.63 6.77 7.53
CA THR A 317 -0.72 7.21 8.93
C THR A 317 -0.83 6.04 9.91
N TYR A 318 -0.59 4.79 9.46
CA TYR A 318 -0.79 3.58 10.26
C TYR A 318 -0.08 3.64 11.63
N ARG A 319 1.14 4.20 11.67
CA ARG A 319 1.96 4.24 12.88
C ARG A 319 1.38 5.20 13.91
N LYS A 320 0.92 6.39 13.48
CA LYS A 320 0.20 7.31 14.36
C LYS A 320 -1.15 6.74 14.83
N MET A 321 -1.87 6.05 13.95
CA MET A 321 -3.11 5.34 14.32
C MET A 321 -2.85 4.28 15.40
N ALA A 322 -1.77 3.51 15.26
CA ALA A 322 -1.39 2.50 16.24
C ALA A 322 -0.96 3.11 17.58
N GLU A 323 -0.22 4.22 17.56
CA GLU A 323 0.13 4.99 18.76
C GLU A 323 -1.13 5.44 19.50
N ASP A 324 -2.07 6.08 18.81
CA ASP A 324 -3.32 6.57 19.42
C ASP A 324 -4.18 5.43 19.99
N ALA A 325 -4.25 4.29 19.31
CA ALA A 325 -5.00 3.12 19.76
C ALA A 325 -4.37 2.48 21.01
N VAL A 326 -3.05 2.33 21.04
CA VAL A 326 -2.34 1.77 22.19
C VAL A 326 -2.39 2.72 23.39
N ASP A 327 -2.25 4.03 23.17
CA ASP A 327 -2.35 5.04 24.24
C ASP A 327 -3.76 5.07 24.86
N ALA A 328 -4.80 4.92 24.04
CA ALA A 328 -6.18 4.80 24.51
C ALA A 328 -6.40 3.50 25.32
N ALA A 329 -5.85 2.37 24.86
CA ALA A 329 -5.89 1.11 25.60
C ALA A 329 -5.16 1.20 26.95
N ASN A 330 -3.98 1.82 26.99
CA ASN A 330 -3.23 2.00 28.22
C ASN A 330 -3.99 2.89 29.21
N THR A 331 -4.57 3.99 28.73
CA THR A 331 -5.30 4.94 29.58
C THR A 331 -6.59 4.33 30.11
N SER A 332 -7.41 3.72 29.26
CA SER A 332 -8.70 3.12 29.66
C SER A 332 -8.54 1.94 30.61
N ARG A 333 -7.39 1.24 30.57
CA ARG A 333 -7.12 0.03 31.37
C ARG A 333 -6.09 0.25 32.48
N GLY A 334 -5.65 1.49 32.70
CA GLY A 334 -4.66 1.83 33.73
C GLY A 334 -3.32 1.08 33.55
N LEU A 335 -2.91 0.80 32.31
CA LEU A 335 -1.66 0.11 32.03
C LEU A 335 -0.51 1.11 32.05
N ALA A 336 0.54 0.80 32.81
CA ALA A 336 1.77 1.57 32.79
C ALA A 336 2.58 1.25 31.51
N ALA A 337 2.80 2.26 30.68
CA ALA A 337 3.67 2.19 29.51
C ALA A 337 4.50 3.48 29.39
N GLY A 338 5.70 3.37 28.83
CA GLY A 338 6.51 4.54 28.48
C GLY A 338 6.01 5.23 27.20
N PRO A 339 6.63 6.37 26.81
CA PRO A 339 6.27 7.06 25.59
C PRO A 339 6.48 6.19 24.34
N CYS A 340 5.64 6.38 23.32
CA CYS A 340 5.73 5.63 22.08
C CYS A 340 7.07 5.88 21.36
N ARG A 341 7.76 4.80 20.97
CA ARG A 341 9.08 4.85 20.32
C ARG A 341 9.04 4.57 18.82
N THR A 342 7.87 4.28 18.26
CA THR A 342 7.74 3.76 16.89
C THR A 342 8.11 4.77 15.81
N ALA A 343 8.12 6.08 16.11
CA ALA A 343 8.51 7.12 15.16
C ALA A 343 10.01 7.08 14.78
N SER A 344 10.83 6.38 15.57
CA SER A 344 12.27 6.18 15.32
C SER A 344 12.67 4.71 15.23
N LEU A 345 11.72 3.78 15.35
CA LEU A 345 12.00 2.34 15.28
C LEU A 345 12.08 1.88 13.81
N PRO A 346 13.26 1.47 13.32
CA PRO A 346 13.38 0.91 11.97
C PRO A 346 12.64 -0.43 11.90
N LEU A 347 11.91 -0.67 10.82
CA LEU A 347 11.38 -2.01 10.55
C LEU A 347 12.52 -2.96 10.17
N VAL A 348 12.29 -4.27 10.28
CA VAL A 348 13.20 -5.27 9.71
C VAL A 348 13.55 -4.93 8.25
N GLY A 349 14.83 -5.08 7.89
CA GLY A 349 15.37 -4.65 6.59
C GLY A 349 15.66 -3.15 6.46
N ALA A 350 15.15 -2.28 7.33
CA ALA A 350 15.38 -0.84 7.22
C ALA A 350 16.83 -0.44 7.53
N ALA A 351 17.41 0.34 6.63
CA ALA A 351 18.69 1.02 6.80
C ALA A 351 18.66 2.36 6.06
N SER A 352 19.69 3.19 6.26
CA SER A 352 19.82 4.44 5.50
C SER A 352 19.94 4.14 4.00
N ARG A 353 19.49 5.06 3.12
CA ARG A 353 19.58 4.84 1.67
C ARG A 353 21.01 4.63 1.17
N THR A 354 21.99 5.29 1.80
CA THR A 354 23.42 5.08 1.51
C THR A 354 23.85 3.67 1.88
N ALA A 355 23.44 3.15 3.04
CA ALA A 355 23.75 1.78 3.43
C ALA A 355 23.06 0.77 2.51
N LEU A 356 21.79 0.99 2.17
CA LEU A 356 21.03 0.14 1.25
C LEU A 356 21.67 0.08 -0.15
N ALA A 357 22.17 1.20 -0.65
CA ALA A 357 22.88 1.24 -1.94
C ALA A 357 24.20 0.46 -1.94
N ALA A 358 24.79 0.20 -0.76
CA ALA A 358 26.02 -0.56 -0.60
C ALA A 358 25.78 -2.05 -0.28
N VAL A 359 24.52 -2.49 -0.14
CA VAL A 359 24.20 -3.90 0.11
C VAL A 359 24.55 -4.73 -1.11
N ALA A 360 25.43 -5.71 -0.95
CA ALA A 360 25.85 -6.65 -1.99
C ALA A 360 24.78 -7.73 -2.20
N ALA A 361 23.68 -7.38 -2.85
CA ALA A 361 22.62 -8.29 -3.27
C ALA A 361 21.92 -7.73 -4.52
N PRO A 362 21.19 -8.56 -5.28
CA PRO A 362 20.40 -8.08 -6.42
C PRO A 362 19.47 -6.93 -6.01
N PRO A 363 19.36 -5.85 -6.82
CA PRO A 363 18.58 -4.66 -6.46
C PRO A 363 17.15 -4.97 -6.05
N ARG A 364 16.54 -5.98 -6.67
CA ARG A 364 15.20 -6.45 -6.33
C ARG A 364 15.08 -6.92 -4.88
N LEU A 365 16.04 -7.73 -4.42
CA LEU A 365 16.04 -8.20 -3.03
C LEU A 365 16.26 -7.03 -2.06
N VAL A 366 17.14 -6.07 -2.41
CA VAL A 366 17.35 -4.88 -1.57
C VAL A 366 16.07 -4.04 -1.46
N ARG A 367 15.30 -3.87 -2.54
CA ARG A 367 14.02 -3.13 -2.49
C ARG A 367 12.99 -3.79 -1.56
N ARG A 368 12.94 -5.13 -1.52
CA ARG A 368 11.90 -5.87 -0.78
C ARG A 368 12.29 -6.26 0.64
N TYR A 369 13.57 -6.55 0.87
CA TYR A 369 14.10 -7.09 2.13
C TYR A 369 15.15 -6.16 2.77
N GLY A 370 15.56 -5.10 2.06
CA GLY A 370 16.51 -4.12 2.58
C GLY A 370 17.84 -4.74 2.97
N ALA A 371 18.29 -4.45 4.19
CA ALA A 371 19.53 -4.99 4.74
C ALA A 371 19.52 -6.52 4.94
N GLU A 372 18.36 -7.18 4.92
CA GLU A 372 18.27 -8.65 4.99
C GLU A 372 18.50 -9.32 3.62
N ALA A 373 18.61 -8.57 2.53
CA ALA A 373 18.72 -9.13 1.18
C ALA A 373 19.84 -10.18 1.01
N PRO A 374 21.06 -10.04 1.57
CA PRO A 374 22.07 -11.09 1.48
C PRO A 374 21.67 -12.38 2.24
N ARG A 375 20.95 -12.24 3.35
CA ARG A 375 20.46 -13.39 4.14
C ARG A 375 19.39 -14.17 3.41
N VAL A 376 18.56 -13.50 2.59
CA VAL A 376 17.55 -14.17 1.74
C VAL A 376 18.20 -15.24 0.86
N LEU A 377 19.37 -14.94 0.27
CA LEU A 377 20.11 -15.89 -0.55
C LEU A 377 20.86 -16.91 0.30
N ALA A 378 21.59 -16.48 1.32
CA ALA A 378 22.38 -17.38 2.16
C ALA A 378 21.51 -18.47 2.81
N ASP A 379 20.34 -18.11 3.34
CA ASP A 379 19.43 -19.06 3.98
C ASP A 379 18.80 -20.01 2.95
N ALA A 380 18.51 -19.52 1.73
CA ALA A 380 18.00 -20.35 0.65
C ALA A 380 19.05 -21.36 0.16
N VAL A 381 20.32 -20.95 0.02
CA VAL A 381 21.45 -21.85 -0.31
C VAL A 381 21.60 -22.91 0.78
N ALA A 382 21.64 -22.50 2.05
CA ALA A 382 21.83 -23.41 3.17
C ALA A 382 20.73 -24.49 3.27
N ARG A 383 19.48 -24.14 2.91
CA ARG A 383 18.33 -25.06 2.98
C ARG A 383 18.20 -25.99 1.78
N THR A 384 18.55 -25.51 0.58
CA THR A 384 18.30 -26.26 -0.66
C THR A 384 19.54 -26.93 -1.24
N GLY A 385 20.74 -26.44 -0.88
CA GLY A 385 21.99 -26.82 -1.54
C GLY A 385 22.12 -26.32 -2.98
N LEU A 386 21.16 -25.54 -3.48
CA LEU A 386 21.21 -24.94 -4.82
C LEU A 386 22.20 -23.77 -4.87
N SER A 387 22.78 -23.53 -6.04
CA SER A 387 23.60 -22.34 -6.26
C SER A 387 22.76 -21.07 -6.24
N GLU A 388 23.40 -19.92 -5.94
CA GLU A 388 22.73 -18.61 -5.96
C GLU A 388 22.08 -18.32 -7.32
N ASP A 389 22.73 -18.67 -8.44
CA ASP A 389 22.18 -18.47 -9.78
C ASP A 389 20.85 -19.21 -9.98
N ARG A 390 20.74 -20.46 -9.50
CA ARG A 390 19.49 -21.23 -9.58
C ARG A 390 18.40 -20.66 -8.68
N LEU A 391 18.79 -20.12 -7.53
CA LEU A 391 17.86 -19.50 -6.58
C LEU A 391 17.37 -18.13 -7.04
N LEU A 392 18.18 -17.43 -7.84
CA LEU A 392 17.88 -16.14 -8.45
C LEU A 392 17.16 -16.22 -9.79
N GLU A 393 17.07 -17.42 -10.39
CA GLU A 393 16.30 -17.64 -11.60
C GLU A 393 14.82 -17.25 -11.38
N PRO A 394 14.25 -16.35 -12.20
CA PRO A 394 12.84 -16.02 -12.14
C PRO A 394 11.95 -17.27 -12.24
N VAL A 395 10.88 -17.31 -11.46
CA VAL A 395 9.89 -18.40 -11.53
C VAL A 395 8.93 -18.23 -12.71
N THR A 396 8.88 -17.03 -13.32
CA THR A 396 8.18 -16.77 -14.58
C THR A 396 9.02 -15.89 -15.50
N GLU A 397 8.70 -15.87 -16.79
CA GLU A 397 9.42 -15.06 -17.79
C GLU A 397 9.21 -13.54 -17.62
N ARG A 398 8.07 -13.13 -17.08
CA ARG A 398 7.65 -11.72 -17.05
C ARG A 398 7.89 -11.02 -15.73
N ILE A 399 7.69 -11.73 -14.61
CA ILE A 399 7.78 -11.17 -13.27
C ILE A 399 9.02 -11.76 -12.60
N PRO A 400 10.02 -10.94 -12.21
CA PRO A 400 11.32 -11.42 -11.76
C PRO A 400 11.31 -11.90 -10.29
N VAL A 401 10.25 -12.57 -9.87
CA VAL A 401 10.17 -13.22 -8.56
C VAL A 401 11.05 -14.45 -8.56
N THR A 402 11.85 -14.61 -7.52
CA THR A 402 12.86 -15.67 -7.45
C THR A 402 12.47 -16.77 -6.47
N ARG A 403 13.11 -17.94 -6.58
CA ARG A 403 12.90 -19.06 -5.65
C ARG A 403 13.33 -18.71 -4.23
N ALA A 404 14.41 -17.95 -4.08
CA ALA A 404 14.88 -17.47 -2.78
C ALA A 404 13.79 -16.69 -2.02
N GLU A 405 12.97 -15.91 -2.74
CA GLU A 405 11.89 -15.14 -2.13
C GLU A 405 10.71 -15.98 -1.70
N LEU A 406 10.36 -17.01 -2.47
CA LEU A 406 9.31 -17.96 -2.09
C LEU A 406 9.71 -18.70 -0.81
N LEU A 407 10.95 -19.19 -0.75
CA LEU A 407 11.50 -19.84 0.45
C LEU A 407 11.54 -18.90 1.66
N TRP A 408 11.96 -17.65 1.46
CA TRP A 408 11.93 -16.65 2.52
C TRP A 408 10.51 -16.37 3.02
N GLY A 409 9.55 -16.32 2.10
CA GLY A 409 8.13 -16.15 2.42
C GLY A 409 7.61 -17.19 3.40
N VAL A 410 8.03 -18.44 3.26
CA VAL A 410 7.67 -19.53 4.19
C VAL A 410 8.44 -19.43 5.49
N THR A 411 9.77 -19.39 5.40
CA THR A 411 10.67 -19.55 6.55
C THR A 411 10.70 -18.35 7.50
N HIS A 412 10.47 -17.14 6.99
CA HIS A 412 10.65 -15.90 7.75
C HIS A 412 9.42 -15.00 7.76
N GLU A 413 8.47 -15.21 6.84
CA GLU A 413 7.29 -14.34 6.69
C GLU A 413 5.95 -15.04 6.97
N GLY A 414 5.99 -16.28 7.48
CA GLY A 414 4.83 -17.01 7.95
C GLY A 414 3.79 -17.32 6.87
N ALA A 415 4.24 -17.55 5.63
CA ALA A 415 3.36 -18.09 4.59
C ALA A 415 3.03 -19.56 4.92
N LEU A 416 1.74 -19.90 4.87
CA LEU A 416 1.26 -21.26 5.18
C LEU A 416 0.72 -21.99 3.95
N ASP A 417 0.43 -21.26 2.87
CA ASP A 417 -0.11 -21.79 1.62
C ASP A 417 0.46 -21.06 0.40
N VAL A 418 0.13 -21.58 -0.78
CA VAL A 418 0.56 -21.01 -2.08
C VAL A 418 0.03 -19.59 -2.25
N ASP A 419 -1.19 -19.30 -1.79
CA ASP A 419 -1.80 -17.97 -1.88
C ASP A 419 -1.04 -16.93 -1.05
N ASP A 420 -0.56 -17.29 0.13
CA ASP A 420 0.30 -16.44 0.93
C ASP A 420 1.55 -16.00 0.16
N LEU A 421 2.17 -16.94 -0.55
CA LEU A 421 3.37 -16.70 -1.35
C LEU A 421 3.08 -15.88 -2.61
N LEU A 422 2.12 -16.31 -3.42
CA LEU A 422 1.87 -15.74 -4.74
C LEU A 422 1.10 -14.42 -4.66
N ASP A 423 0.10 -14.32 -3.79
CA ASP A 423 -0.81 -13.17 -3.77
C ASP A 423 -0.39 -12.09 -2.78
N ARG A 424 0.37 -12.43 -1.73
CA ARG A 424 0.74 -11.49 -0.65
C ARG A 424 2.24 -11.26 -0.52
N ARG A 425 3.06 -12.32 -0.47
CA ARG A 425 4.51 -12.12 -0.35
C ARG A 425 5.04 -11.55 -1.66
N THR A 426 4.74 -12.14 -2.80
CA THR A 426 5.40 -11.76 -4.07
C THR A 426 4.56 -10.84 -4.94
N ARG A 427 3.22 -10.96 -4.89
CA ARG A 427 2.24 -10.30 -5.79
C ARG A 427 2.23 -10.81 -7.23
N ILE A 428 2.94 -11.90 -7.52
CA ILE A 428 2.92 -12.52 -8.85
C ILE A 428 1.52 -13.03 -9.23
N GLY A 429 0.70 -13.35 -8.22
CA GLY A 429 -0.67 -13.81 -8.40
C GLY A 429 -1.65 -12.77 -8.95
N LEU A 430 -1.25 -11.49 -9.04
CA LEU A 430 -2.07 -10.43 -9.66
C LEU A 430 -2.29 -10.62 -11.17
N VAL A 431 -1.45 -11.44 -11.81
CA VAL A 431 -1.58 -11.81 -13.22
C VAL A 431 -1.83 -13.32 -13.26
N ALA A 432 -3.00 -13.73 -13.74
CA ALA A 432 -3.46 -15.12 -13.65
C ALA A 432 -2.51 -16.13 -14.33
N GLU A 433 -1.93 -15.77 -15.46
CA GLU A 433 -0.98 -16.63 -16.19
C GLU A 433 0.38 -16.75 -15.46
N ASP A 434 0.88 -15.66 -14.87
CA ASP A 434 2.09 -15.72 -14.05
C ASP A 434 1.84 -16.51 -12.76
N ARG A 435 0.64 -16.39 -12.18
CA ARG A 435 0.21 -17.20 -11.04
C ARG A 435 0.32 -18.68 -11.37
N ALA A 436 -0.35 -19.13 -12.43
CA ALA A 436 -0.39 -20.53 -12.83
C ALA A 436 1.02 -21.10 -13.08
N THR A 437 1.91 -20.30 -13.68
CA THR A 437 3.30 -20.69 -13.94
C THR A 437 4.11 -20.82 -12.63
N ALA A 438 3.86 -19.94 -11.65
CA ALA A 438 4.60 -19.90 -10.39
C ALA A 438 4.12 -20.92 -9.34
N GLU A 439 2.95 -21.55 -9.52
CA GLU A 439 2.34 -22.47 -8.54
C GLU A 439 3.26 -23.62 -8.15
N ALA A 440 3.90 -24.27 -9.13
CA ALA A 440 4.80 -25.40 -8.85
C ALA A 440 5.99 -24.99 -7.97
N ALA A 441 6.62 -23.85 -8.27
CA ALA A 441 7.75 -23.34 -7.50
C ALA A 441 7.34 -22.92 -6.07
N ALA A 442 6.13 -22.38 -5.91
CA ALA A 442 5.60 -22.05 -4.58
C ALA A 442 5.28 -23.30 -3.75
N ALA A 443 4.71 -24.33 -4.36
CA ALA A 443 4.46 -25.62 -3.71
C ALA A 443 5.77 -26.29 -3.29
N GLU A 444 6.81 -26.25 -4.14
CA GLU A 444 8.16 -26.73 -3.81
C GLU A 444 8.74 -26.00 -2.60
N ALA A 445 8.67 -24.66 -2.58
CA ALA A 445 9.18 -23.86 -1.47
C ALA A 445 8.50 -24.18 -0.12
N LEU A 446 7.19 -24.46 -0.13
CA LEU A 446 6.44 -24.90 1.05
C LEU A 446 6.94 -26.28 1.53
N ALA A 447 7.10 -27.24 0.62
CA ALA A 447 7.52 -28.59 0.95
C ALA A 447 8.94 -28.63 1.56
N VAL A 448 9.90 -27.91 0.96
CA VAL A 448 11.29 -27.84 1.45
C VAL A 448 11.37 -27.27 2.87
N SER A 449 10.48 -26.33 3.20
CA SER A 449 10.51 -25.64 4.49
C SER A 449 9.86 -26.45 5.62
N ILE A 450 9.00 -27.42 5.33
CA ILE A 450 8.38 -28.30 6.34
C ILE A 450 9.31 -29.45 6.74
N ALA A 451 10.22 -29.85 5.84
CA ALA A 451 11.15 -30.96 6.07
C ALA A 451 12.34 -30.62 6.98
N HIS A 452 12.54 -29.35 7.32
CA HIS A 452 13.64 -28.81 8.13
C HIS A 452 13.11 -27.99 9.31
#